data_AF-A0A9X8VLM1-F1
#
_entry.id   AF-A0A9X8VLM1-F1
#
_cell.length_a   1.000
_cell.length_b   1.000
_cell.length_c   1.000
_cell.angle_alpha   90.00
_cell.angle_beta   90.00
_cell.angle_gamma   90.00
#
_symmetry.space_group_name_H-M   'P 1'
#
loop_
_entity.id
_entity.type
_entity.pdbx_description
1 polymer ?
#
loop_
_entity_poly.entity_id
_entity_poly.type
_entity_poly.pdbx_seq_one_letter_code
_entity_poly.pdbx_strand_id
1 'polypeptide(L)'
;MLIGRPFPVQVLPLIIRNAVYEVTQNTQAPLALVAASALGAISLACQNGIDVCRFNHLRSPVSLFLLTLADSGERKSSVDKALMKPLYDLEEQKFIQYMRDYEAWENDIQVFNTQQKALTSKLKSEIRRNKDFSATEVQLKALMENRPEEPVRYKLMFNDATPAAIKHFLCGQWRAIGITSDEAGTIFKGHTLRELPFINKMWDGSTFSVERK
;
A
#
# COMPACT_ATOMS: atom_id res chain seq x y z
N MET A 1 14.07 -32.02 17.76
CA MET A 1 13.29 -32.21 16.52
C MET A 1 11.82 -32.06 16.86
N LEU A 2 11.15 -31.03 16.34
CA LEU A 2 9.69 -30.91 16.43
C LEU A 2 9.08 -32.00 15.54
N ILE A 3 8.64 -33.10 16.15
CA ILE A 3 7.81 -34.15 15.55
C ILE A 3 6.54 -33.45 15.01
N GLY A 4 6.21 -33.40 13.72
CA GLY A 4 6.33 -34.39 12.65
C GLY A 4 4.98 -34.64 11.96
N ARG A 5 3.98 -33.75 12.14
CA ARG A 5 2.73 -33.80 11.36
C ARG A 5 2.92 -32.98 10.08
N PRO A 6 2.58 -33.52 8.91
CA PRO A 6 2.65 -32.77 7.66
C PRO A 6 1.71 -31.56 7.74
N PHE A 7 2.11 -30.46 7.09
CA PHE A 7 1.26 -29.27 7.02
C PHE A 7 -0.07 -29.63 6.35
N PRO A 8 -1.22 -29.24 6.93
CA PRO A 8 -2.52 -29.76 6.52
C PRO A 8 -3.09 -29.07 5.28
N VAL A 9 -2.39 -29.11 4.14
CA VAL A 9 -2.82 -28.46 2.88
C VAL A 9 -4.21 -28.90 2.41
N GLN A 10 -4.65 -30.10 2.77
CA GLN A 10 -5.96 -30.63 2.42
C GLN A 10 -7.15 -29.79 2.92
N VAL A 11 -6.95 -29.00 3.99
CA VAL A 11 -8.01 -28.15 4.58
C VAL A 11 -8.19 -26.83 3.83
N LEU A 12 -7.25 -26.47 2.95
CA LEU A 12 -7.35 -25.26 2.14
C LEU A 12 -8.46 -25.44 1.08
N PRO A 13 -9.17 -24.35 0.71
CA PRO A 13 -10.09 -24.35 -0.42
C PRO A 13 -9.43 -24.90 -1.68
N LEU A 14 -10.19 -25.62 -2.51
CA LEU A 14 -9.68 -26.39 -3.65
C LEU A 14 -8.74 -25.58 -4.56
N ILE A 15 -9.10 -24.33 -4.88
CA ILE A 15 -8.31 -23.46 -5.75
C ILE A 15 -6.94 -23.16 -5.12
N ILE A 16 -6.92 -22.77 -3.85
CA ILE A 16 -5.69 -22.45 -3.11
C ILE A 16 -4.84 -23.71 -2.94
N ARG A 17 -5.49 -24.83 -2.59
CA ARG A 17 -4.85 -26.13 -2.41
C ARG A 17 -4.11 -26.59 -3.66
N ASN A 18 -4.76 -26.50 -4.82
CA ASN A 18 -4.18 -26.93 -6.09
C ASN A 18 -3.00 -26.03 -6.48
N ALA A 19 -3.12 -24.71 -6.29
CA ALA A 19 -2.02 -23.77 -6.53
C ALA A 19 -0.81 -24.07 -5.63
N VAL A 20 -1.04 -24.37 -4.35
CA VAL A 20 0.02 -24.77 -3.42
C VAL A 20 0.71 -26.04 -3.89
N TYR A 21 -0.04 -27.07 -4.28
CA TYR A 21 0.55 -28.31 -4.80
C TYR A 21 1.36 -28.07 -6.07
N GLU A 22 0.83 -27.31 -7.03
CA GLU A 22 1.52 -27.00 -8.28
C GLU A 22 2.84 -26.25 -8.04
N VAL A 23 2.82 -25.21 -7.20
CA VAL A 23 4.04 -24.46 -6.87
C VAL A 23 5.04 -25.35 -6.12
N THR A 24 4.58 -26.21 -5.20
CA THR A 24 5.46 -27.19 -4.54
C THR A 24 6.08 -28.15 -5.55
N GLN A 25 5.33 -28.69 -6.51
CA GLN A 25 5.89 -29.57 -7.56
C GLN A 25 6.91 -28.84 -8.43
N ASN A 26 6.67 -27.57 -8.78
CA ASN A 26 7.57 -26.81 -9.64
C ASN A 26 8.85 -26.34 -8.93
N THR A 27 8.76 -26.00 -7.63
CA THR A 27 9.88 -25.41 -6.88
C THR A 27 10.61 -26.42 -5.99
N GLN A 28 9.99 -27.56 -5.70
CA GLN A 28 10.44 -28.54 -4.70
C GLN A 28 10.58 -27.95 -3.28
N ALA A 29 9.97 -26.79 -3.02
CA ALA A 29 10.01 -26.15 -1.72
C ALA A 29 9.09 -26.86 -0.71
N PRO A 30 9.39 -26.79 0.61
CA PRO A 30 8.53 -27.36 1.64
C PRO A 30 7.08 -26.87 1.54
N LEU A 31 6.14 -27.80 1.64
CA LEU A 31 4.71 -27.53 1.46
C LEU A 31 4.17 -26.43 2.40
N ALA A 32 4.66 -26.38 3.64
CA ALA A 32 4.31 -25.36 4.63
C ALA A 32 4.76 -23.95 4.20
N LEU A 33 5.94 -23.83 3.59
CA LEU A 33 6.48 -22.57 3.10
C LEU A 33 5.65 -22.05 1.93
N VAL A 34 5.29 -22.93 0.99
CA VAL A 34 4.42 -22.57 -0.15
C VAL A 34 3.04 -22.13 0.32
N ALA A 35 2.45 -22.87 1.26
CA ALA A 35 1.15 -22.50 1.83
C ALA A 35 1.20 -21.15 2.56
N ALA A 36 2.26 -20.88 3.34
CA ALA A 36 2.43 -19.59 4.02
C ALA A 36 2.53 -18.44 3.00
N SER A 37 3.36 -18.59 1.97
CA SER A 37 3.49 -17.59 0.90
C SER A 37 2.15 -17.32 0.19
N ALA A 38 1.39 -18.39 -0.13
CA ALA A 38 0.09 -18.27 -0.76
C ALA A 38 -0.93 -17.52 0.13
N LEU A 39 -0.96 -17.82 1.43
CA LEU A 39 -1.79 -17.09 2.39
C LEU A 39 -1.40 -15.62 2.50
N GLY A 40 -0.10 -15.31 2.44
CA GLY A 40 0.42 -13.94 2.41
C GLY A 40 -0.08 -13.16 1.19
N ALA A 41 0.00 -13.77 0.00
CA ALA A 41 -0.48 -13.16 -1.24
C ALA A 41 -2.00 -12.90 -1.19
N ILE A 42 -2.78 -13.87 -0.69
CA ILE A 42 -4.24 -13.73 -0.54
C ILE A 42 -4.58 -12.63 0.46
N SER A 43 -3.90 -12.60 1.60
CA SER A 43 -4.09 -11.56 2.62
C SER A 43 -3.83 -10.17 2.04
N LEU A 44 -2.73 -9.99 1.31
CA LEU A 44 -2.39 -8.72 0.67
C LEU A 44 -3.41 -8.30 -0.38
N ALA A 45 -3.93 -9.24 -1.18
CA ALA A 45 -4.96 -8.97 -2.18
C ALA A 45 -6.30 -8.55 -1.55
N CYS A 46 -6.66 -9.12 -0.39
CA CYS A 46 -7.98 -8.95 0.21
C CYS A 46 -8.05 -7.86 1.30
N GLN A 47 -6.94 -7.52 1.96
CA GLN A 47 -6.96 -6.70 3.18
C GLN A 47 -7.54 -5.29 3.00
N ASN A 48 -7.57 -4.74 1.79
CA ASN A 48 -8.16 -3.41 1.54
C ASN A 48 -9.67 -3.44 1.26
N GLY A 49 -10.30 -4.61 1.23
CA GLY A 49 -11.71 -4.75 0.83
C GLY A 49 -12.53 -5.71 1.69
N ILE A 50 -11.90 -6.52 2.55
CA ILE A 50 -12.58 -7.57 3.30
C ILE A 50 -12.18 -7.51 4.78
N ASP A 51 -13.19 -7.45 5.65
CA ASP A 51 -13.07 -7.76 7.06
C ASP A 51 -13.80 -9.06 7.38
N VAL A 52 -13.33 -9.77 8.40
CA VAL A 52 -13.98 -10.97 8.92
C VAL A 52 -14.76 -10.63 10.18
N CYS A 53 -16.03 -11.03 10.22
CA CYS A 53 -16.85 -10.99 11.41
C CYS A 53 -16.76 -12.32 12.15
N ARG A 54 -16.24 -12.28 13.37
CA ARG A 54 -16.11 -13.41 14.29
C ARG A 54 -17.22 -13.35 15.33
N PHE A 55 -17.26 -14.35 16.22
CA PHE A 55 -18.20 -14.42 17.33
C PHE A 55 -18.22 -13.10 18.16
N ASN A 56 -19.37 -12.76 18.75
CA ASN A 56 -19.59 -11.50 19.50
C ASN A 56 -19.39 -10.20 18.68
N HIS A 57 -19.70 -10.20 17.38
CA HIS A 57 -19.55 -9.03 16.50
C HIS A 57 -18.11 -8.50 16.41
N LEU A 58 -17.11 -9.33 16.74
CA LEU A 58 -15.70 -8.97 16.61
C LEU A 58 -15.34 -8.89 15.13
N ARG A 59 -15.12 -7.67 14.63
CA ARG A 59 -14.67 -7.40 13.27
C ARG A 59 -13.17 -7.16 13.26
N SER A 60 -12.47 -7.77 12.32
CA SER A 60 -11.02 -7.56 12.12
C SER A 60 -10.64 -7.67 10.65
N PRO A 61 -9.57 -7.00 10.21
CA PRO A 61 -9.05 -7.16 8.86
C PRO A 61 -8.54 -8.58 8.60
N VAL A 62 -8.39 -8.92 7.33
CA VAL A 62 -7.76 -10.18 6.88
C VAL A 62 -6.24 -10.10 6.79
N SER A 63 -5.62 -9.11 7.43
CA SER A 63 -4.17 -8.92 7.45
C SER A 63 -3.48 -10.05 8.24
N LEU A 64 -2.48 -10.68 7.64
CA LEU A 64 -1.72 -11.78 8.24
C LEU A 64 -0.29 -11.35 8.57
N PHE A 65 0.21 -11.80 9.73
CA PHE A 65 1.62 -11.77 10.05
C PHE A 65 2.18 -13.19 9.89
N LEU A 66 3.05 -13.40 8.90
CA LEU A 66 3.59 -14.70 8.56
C LEU A 66 5.11 -14.67 8.70
N LEU A 67 5.65 -15.62 9.45
CA LEU A 67 7.09 -15.82 9.60
C LEU A 67 7.44 -17.27 9.23
N THR A 68 8.23 -17.43 8.19
CA THR A 68 8.69 -18.73 7.74
C THR A 68 10.16 -18.91 8.10
N LEU A 69 10.45 -19.88 8.97
CA LEU A 69 11.81 -20.31 9.26
C LEU A 69 12.19 -21.43 8.29
N ALA A 70 13.21 -21.19 7.48
CA ALA A 70 13.75 -22.17 6.55
C ALA A 70 15.23 -21.90 6.33
N ASP A 71 16.01 -22.95 6.11
CA ASP A 71 17.44 -22.86 5.84
C ASP A 71 17.73 -22.08 4.54
N SER A 72 18.99 -21.68 4.37
CA SER A 72 19.41 -21.04 3.14
C SER A 72 19.28 -22.02 1.98
N GLY A 73 18.73 -21.57 0.85
CA GLY A 73 18.50 -22.41 -0.33
C GLY A 73 17.13 -23.10 -0.41
N GLU A 74 16.27 -22.98 0.61
CA GLU A 74 14.91 -23.56 0.67
C GLU A 74 13.88 -22.89 -0.28
N ARG A 75 14.35 -22.23 -1.34
CA ARG A 75 13.54 -21.65 -2.43
C ARG A 75 12.47 -20.63 -2.01
N LYS A 76 12.59 -20.02 -0.82
CA LYS A 76 11.73 -18.93 -0.30
C LYS A 76 11.44 -17.86 -1.37
N SER A 77 12.48 -17.16 -1.85
CA SER A 77 12.32 -16.08 -2.82
C SER A 77 11.74 -16.57 -4.16
N SER A 78 11.98 -17.82 -4.55
CA SER A 78 11.41 -18.40 -5.79
C SER A 78 9.91 -18.63 -5.66
N VAL A 79 9.46 -19.15 -4.52
CA VAL A 79 8.05 -19.36 -4.20
C VAL A 79 7.32 -18.02 -4.06
N ASP A 80 7.89 -17.09 -3.29
CA ASP A 80 7.30 -15.75 -3.12
C ASP A 80 7.17 -15.04 -4.46
N LYS A 81 8.20 -15.09 -5.32
CA LYS A 81 8.13 -14.51 -6.67
C LYS A 81 7.03 -15.14 -7.52
N ALA A 82 6.83 -16.45 -7.45
CA ALA A 82 5.79 -17.12 -8.23
C ALA A 82 4.38 -16.73 -7.78
N LEU A 83 4.14 -16.72 -6.46
CA LEU A 83 2.82 -16.48 -5.89
C LEU A 83 2.45 -14.99 -5.82
N MET A 84 3.44 -14.11 -5.62
CA MET A 84 3.23 -12.65 -5.56
C MET A 84 3.28 -11.99 -6.94
N LYS A 85 3.70 -12.68 -8.00
CA LYS A 85 3.81 -12.12 -9.36
C LYS A 85 2.56 -11.33 -9.79
N PRO A 86 1.32 -11.83 -9.62
CA PRO A 86 0.13 -11.06 -10.01
C PRO A 86 0.01 -9.71 -9.28
N LEU A 87 0.47 -9.62 -8.04
CA LEU A 87 0.45 -8.39 -7.25
C LEU A 87 1.55 -7.42 -7.68
N TYR A 88 2.74 -7.94 -8.03
CA TYR A 88 3.81 -7.13 -8.63
C TYR A 88 3.39 -6.56 -9.98
N ASP A 89 2.81 -7.41 -10.86
CA ASP A 89 2.33 -7.00 -12.17
C ASP A 89 1.22 -5.92 -12.05
N LEU A 90 0.32 -6.06 -11.06
CA LEU A 90 -0.70 -5.06 -10.76
C LEU A 90 -0.09 -3.74 -10.28
N GLU A 91 0.86 -3.79 -9.35
CA GLU A 91 1.55 -2.58 -8.86
C GLU A 91 2.29 -1.86 -9.99
N GLU A 92 2.98 -2.60 -10.86
CA GLU A 92 3.66 -2.05 -12.04
C GLU A 92 2.68 -1.38 -13.01
N GLN A 93 1.58 -2.03 -13.33
CA GLN A 93 0.53 -1.44 -14.19
C GLN A 93 -0.03 -0.14 -13.61
N LYS A 94 -0.31 -0.11 -12.29
CA LYS A 94 -0.78 1.09 -11.61
C LYS A 94 0.28 2.18 -11.56
N PHE A 95 1.55 1.81 -11.42
CA PHE A 95 2.65 2.77 -11.45
C PHE A 95 2.82 3.40 -12.84
N ILE A 96 2.72 2.61 -13.92
CA ILE A 96 2.76 3.12 -15.29
C ILE A 96 1.60 4.10 -15.54
N GLN A 97 0.40 3.76 -15.09
CA GLN A 97 -0.76 4.66 -15.19
C GLN A 97 -0.53 5.95 -14.41
N TYR A 98 -0.08 5.84 -13.15
CA TYR A 98 0.27 6.98 -12.30
C TYR A 98 1.29 7.91 -12.98
N MET A 99 2.35 7.36 -13.60
CA MET A 99 3.37 8.18 -14.27
C MET A 99 2.78 9.03 -15.41
N ARG A 100 1.84 8.46 -16.19
CA ARG A 100 1.15 9.18 -17.26
C ARG A 100 0.25 10.27 -16.71
N ASP A 101 -0.54 9.94 -15.70
CA ASP A 101 -1.45 10.89 -15.07
C ASP A 101 -0.69 12.01 -14.36
N TYR A 102 0.48 11.70 -13.79
CA TYR A 102 1.36 12.65 -13.12
C TYR A 102 1.95 13.66 -14.10
N GLU A 103 2.39 13.22 -15.28
CA GLU A 103 2.89 14.13 -16.32
C GLU A 103 1.79 15.09 -16.82
N ALA A 104 0.57 14.59 -17.02
CA ALA A 104 -0.57 15.43 -17.37
C ALA A 104 -0.88 16.45 -16.27
N TRP A 105 -0.99 15.97 -15.02
CA TRP A 105 -1.22 16.81 -13.85
C TRP A 105 -0.12 17.86 -13.64
N GLU A 106 1.15 17.50 -13.85
CA GLU A 106 2.29 18.40 -13.68
C GLU A 106 2.21 19.60 -14.66
N ASN A 107 1.77 19.36 -15.90
CA ASN A 107 1.52 20.42 -16.86
C ASN A 107 0.32 21.30 -16.43
N ASP A 108 -0.79 20.67 -16.05
CA ASP A 108 -2.01 21.38 -15.66
C ASP A 108 -1.80 22.24 -14.41
N ILE A 109 -1.08 21.72 -13.41
CA ILE A 109 -0.79 22.45 -12.17
C ILE A 109 0.17 23.63 -12.41
N GLN A 110 1.09 23.54 -13.39
CA GLN A 110 1.94 24.67 -13.78
C GLN A 110 1.13 25.80 -14.43
N VAL A 111 0.20 25.45 -15.33
CA VAL A 111 -0.73 26.43 -15.94
C VAL A 111 -1.60 27.06 -14.87
N PHE A 112 -2.20 26.25 -14.00
CA PHE A 112 -3.00 26.71 -12.86
C PHE A 112 -2.22 27.67 -11.96
N ASN A 113 -1.00 27.30 -11.55
CA ASN A 113 -0.15 28.14 -10.69
C ASN A 113 0.20 29.48 -11.36
N THR A 114 0.39 29.48 -12.67
CA THR A 114 0.67 30.69 -13.45
C THR A 114 -0.56 31.61 -13.49
N GLN A 115 -1.74 31.05 -13.78
CA GLN A 115 -3.01 31.78 -13.76
C GLN A 115 -3.33 32.32 -12.36
N GLN A 116 -3.11 31.52 -11.31
CA GLN A 116 -3.31 31.91 -9.92
C GLN A 116 -2.40 33.10 -9.57
N LYS A 117 -1.12 33.06 -9.91
CA LYS A 117 -0.18 34.16 -9.68
C LYS A 117 -0.60 35.44 -10.43
N ALA A 118 -1.03 35.31 -11.69
CA ALA A 118 -1.49 36.45 -12.49
C ALA A 118 -2.74 37.12 -11.89
N LEU A 119 -3.77 36.33 -11.55
CA LEU A 119 -4.99 36.82 -10.90
C LEU A 119 -4.71 37.41 -9.51
N THR A 120 -3.84 36.77 -8.72
CA THR A 120 -3.43 37.28 -7.40
C THR A 120 -2.69 38.63 -7.52
N SER A 121 -1.84 38.78 -8.53
CA SER A 121 -1.13 40.05 -8.80
C SER A 121 -2.11 41.14 -9.25
N LYS A 122 -3.05 40.81 -10.15
CA LYS A 122 -4.12 41.70 -10.59
C LYS A 122 -4.98 42.17 -9.42
N LEU A 123 -5.43 41.25 -8.57
CA LEU A 123 -6.19 41.53 -7.36
C LEU A 123 -5.44 42.49 -6.44
N LYS A 124 -4.15 42.22 -6.17
CA LYS A 124 -3.28 43.13 -5.38
C LYS A 124 -3.19 44.53 -5.99
N SER A 125 -3.13 44.63 -7.32
CA SER A 125 -3.08 45.93 -8.01
C SER A 125 -4.41 46.68 -7.95
N GLU A 126 -5.54 46.00 -8.08
CA GLU A 126 -6.89 46.61 -8.03
C GLU A 126 -7.19 47.14 -6.63
N ILE A 127 -6.85 46.36 -5.59
CA ILE A 127 -6.94 46.78 -4.18
C ILE A 127 -6.09 48.04 -3.95
N ARG A 128 -4.83 48.06 -4.38
CA ARG A 128 -3.94 49.24 -4.21
C ARG A 128 -4.45 50.49 -4.93
N ARG A 129 -5.13 50.33 -6.06
CA ARG A 129 -5.68 51.42 -6.87
C ARG A 129 -7.11 51.79 -6.47
N ASN A 130 -7.66 51.17 -5.43
CA ASN A 130 -9.02 51.35 -4.96
C ASN A 130 -10.07 51.17 -6.07
N LYS A 131 -9.83 50.22 -6.98
CA LYS A 131 -10.74 49.84 -8.06
C LYS A 131 -11.66 48.72 -7.61
N ASP A 132 -12.81 48.58 -8.26
CA ASP A 132 -13.65 47.39 -8.11
C ASP A 132 -12.85 46.13 -8.51
N PHE A 133 -12.80 45.17 -7.58
CA PHE A 133 -12.06 43.92 -7.71
C PHE A 133 -12.98 42.68 -7.69
N SER A 134 -14.30 42.89 -7.61
CA SER A 134 -15.31 41.82 -7.52
C SER A 134 -15.19 40.80 -8.67
N ALA A 135 -14.97 41.27 -9.89
CA ALA A 135 -14.79 40.40 -11.06
C ALA A 135 -13.53 39.52 -10.96
N THR A 136 -12.42 40.07 -10.46
CA THR A 136 -11.16 39.32 -10.29
C THR A 136 -11.27 38.31 -9.14
N GLU A 137 -12.01 38.64 -8.08
CA GLU A 137 -12.31 37.71 -6.98
C GLU A 137 -13.15 36.52 -7.47
N VAL A 138 -14.19 36.76 -8.26
CA VAL A 138 -15.01 35.68 -8.87
C VAL A 138 -14.15 34.78 -9.75
N GLN A 139 -13.27 35.36 -10.58
CA GLN A 139 -12.35 34.58 -11.43
C GLN A 139 -11.37 33.75 -10.61
N LEU A 140 -10.81 34.32 -9.53
CA LEU A 140 -9.88 33.59 -8.67
C LEU A 140 -10.57 32.45 -7.93
N LYS A 141 -11.80 32.67 -7.45
CA LYS A 141 -12.59 31.62 -6.79
C LYS A 141 -12.93 30.48 -7.76
N ALA A 142 -13.40 30.81 -8.96
CA ALA A 142 -13.67 29.83 -10.01
C ALA A 142 -12.40 29.05 -10.42
N LEU A 143 -11.24 29.72 -10.44
CA LEU A 143 -9.97 29.02 -10.67
C LEU A 143 -9.68 28.04 -9.53
N MET A 144 -9.77 28.45 -8.26
CA MET A 144 -9.50 27.57 -7.11
C MET A 144 -10.40 26.33 -7.06
N GLU A 145 -11.65 26.45 -7.51
CA GLU A 145 -12.59 25.32 -7.63
C GLU A 145 -12.15 24.30 -8.70
N ASN A 146 -11.42 24.75 -9.73
CA ASN A 146 -10.89 23.91 -10.82
C ASN A 146 -9.41 23.54 -10.62
N ARG A 147 -8.96 23.42 -9.37
CA ARG A 147 -7.57 23.02 -9.09
C ARG A 147 -7.34 21.57 -9.56
N PRO A 148 -6.30 21.30 -10.37
CA PRO A 148 -5.96 19.94 -10.76
C PRO A 148 -5.67 19.05 -9.54
N GLU A 149 -6.31 17.88 -9.47
CA GLU A 149 -6.09 16.90 -8.41
C GLU A 149 -4.84 16.06 -8.69
N GLU A 150 -3.96 15.95 -7.70
CA GLU A 150 -2.74 15.15 -7.82
C GLU A 150 -3.10 13.65 -7.94
N PRO A 151 -2.57 12.93 -8.93
CA PRO A 151 -2.87 11.52 -9.09
C PRO A 151 -2.32 10.71 -7.92
N VAL A 152 -2.99 9.61 -7.58
CA VAL A 152 -2.64 8.79 -6.42
C VAL A 152 -1.67 7.70 -6.82
N ARG A 153 -0.52 7.64 -6.14
CA ARG A 153 0.42 6.54 -6.29
C ARG A 153 -0.03 5.32 -5.50
N TYR A 154 -0.43 4.26 -6.20
CA TYR A 154 -0.74 2.97 -5.59
C TYR A 154 0.54 2.16 -5.37
N LYS A 155 0.69 1.62 -4.16
CA LYS A 155 1.78 0.74 -3.76
C LYS A 155 1.27 -0.25 -2.73
N LEU A 156 1.42 -1.52 -3.04
CA LEU A 156 0.96 -2.65 -2.25
C LEU A 156 2.05 -3.12 -1.30
N MET A 157 3.32 -3.14 -1.72
CA MET A 157 4.39 -3.81 -0.96
C MET A 157 5.55 -2.88 -0.58
N PHE A 158 6.04 -3.03 0.65
CA PHE A 158 7.23 -2.35 1.16
C PHE A 158 8.23 -3.37 1.71
N ASN A 159 9.50 -3.24 1.30
CA ASN A 159 10.59 -4.09 1.80
C ASN A 159 11.37 -3.42 2.94
N ASP A 160 11.64 -2.12 2.80
CA ASP A 160 12.22 -1.28 3.85
C ASP A 160 11.60 0.12 3.76
N ALA A 161 11.01 0.58 4.86
CA ALA A 161 10.41 1.90 4.96
C ALA A 161 10.38 2.37 6.41
N THR A 162 10.59 3.67 6.61
CA THR A 162 10.47 4.25 7.95
C THR A 162 9.00 4.24 8.41
N PRO A 163 8.72 4.11 9.72
CA PRO A 163 7.36 4.23 10.24
C PRO A 163 6.67 5.54 9.82
N ALA A 164 7.42 6.64 9.70
CA ALA A 164 6.91 7.92 9.23
C ALA A 164 6.45 7.88 7.76
N ALA A 165 7.20 7.21 6.88
CA ALA A 165 6.82 7.02 5.49
C ALA A 165 5.57 6.14 5.37
N ILE A 166 5.50 5.04 6.13
CA ILE A 166 4.33 4.16 6.19
C ILE A 166 3.09 4.92 6.66
N LYS A 167 3.18 5.66 7.78
CA LYS A 167 2.09 6.50 8.28
C LYS A 167 1.61 7.50 7.23
N HIS A 168 2.55 8.13 6.52
CA HIS A 168 2.20 9.12 5.49
C HIS A 168 1.41 8.48 4.35
N PHE A 169 1.90 7.33 3.88
CA PHE A 169 1.27 6.59 2.80
C PHE A 169 -0.14 6.13 3.17
N LEU A 170 -0.32 5.58 4.38
CA LEU A 170 -1.61 5.09 4.88
C LEU A 170 -2.63 6.20 5.18
N CYS A 171 -2.20 7.45 5.38
CA CYS A 171 -3.11 8.60 5.48
C CYS A 171 -3.72 8.98 4.13
N GLY A 172 -3.20 8.47 3.01
CA GLY A 172 -3.71 8.73 1.67
C GLY A 172 -5.02 8.02 1.36
N GLN A 173 -5.36 7.97 0.07
CA GLN A 173 -6.55 7.26 -0.42
C GLN A 173 -6.41 5.74 -0.32
N TRP A 174 -5.18 5.23 -0.40
CA TRP A 174 -4.89 3.79 -0.28
C TRP A 174 -4.41 3.46 1.14
N ARG A 175 -5.18 2.64 1.86
CA ARG A 175 -5.04 2.44 3.32
C ARG A 175 -4.61 1.03 3.71
N ALA A 176 -3.98 0.29 2.80
CA ALA A 176 -3.52 -1.06 3.06
C ALA A 176 -2.15 -1.32 2.44
N ILE A 177 -1.25 -1.94 3.18
CA ILE A 177 0.10 -2.28 2.68
C ILE A 177 0.52 -3.66 3.16
N GLY A 178 1.38 -4.32 2.39
CA GLY A 178 2.14 -5.48 2.79
C GLY A 178 3.57 -5.07 3.13
N ILE A 179 4.09 -5.60 4.24
CA ILE A 179 5.51 -5.52 4.57
C ILE A 179 6.08 -6.91 4.33
N THR A 180 6.97 -7.03 3.33
CA THR A 180 7.49 -8.32 2.88
C THR A 180 9.01 -8.30 2.83
N SER A 181 9.65 -9.38 3.24
CA SER A 181 11.09 -9.56 3.07
C SER A 181 11.41 -11.05 3.02
N ASP A 182 12.29 -11.43 2.11
CA ASP A 182 12.89 -12.77 2.06
C ASP A 182 14.03 -12.92 3.10
N GLU A 183 14.53 -11.79 3.61
CA GLU A 183 15.48 -11.73 4.73
C GLU A 183 14.85 -11.07 5.96
N ALA A 184 14.55 -11.89 6.97
CA ALA A 184 13.98 -11.43 8.22
C ALA A 184 14.87 -10.39 8.93
N GLY A 185 16.20 -10.50 8.79
CA GLY A 185 17.16 -9.55 9.36
C GLY A 185 16.91 -8.11 8.93
N THR A 186 16.52 -7.89 7.67
CA THR A 186 16.22 -6.56 7.11
C THR A 186 15.03 -5.92 7.80
N ILE A 187 13.97 -6.69 8.09
CA ILE A 187 12.78 -6.17 8.77
C ILE A 187 13.05 -5.98 10.27
N PHE A 188 13.65 -6.97 10.95
CA PHE A 188 13.84 -6.94 12.40
C PHE A 188 14.94 -5.98 12.85
N LYS A 189 16.00 -5.80 12.05
CA LYS A 189 17.07 -4.82 12.33
C LYS A 189 16.82 -3.47 11.65
N GLY A 190 15.89 -3.42 10.69
CA GLY A 190 15.56 -2.23 9.92
C GLY A 190 14.76 -1.19 10.71
N HIS A 191 14.21 -0.22 9.98
CA HIS A 191 13.43 0.86 10.57
C HIS A 191 11.95 0.47 10.77
N THR A 192 11.44 -0.43 9.93
CA THR A 192 10.02 -0.77 9.83
C THR A 192 9.41 -1.23 11.15
N LEU A 193 10.04 -2.15 11.88
CA LEU A 193 9.52 -2.70 13.14
C LEU A 193 9.99 -1.97 14.41
N ARG A 194 10.63 -0.79 14.30
CA ARG A 194 11.10 -0.04 15.49
C ARG A 194 9.95 0.45 16.38
N GLU A 195 8.79 0.72 15.80
CA GLU A 195 7.59 1.15 16.51
C GLU A 195 6.55 0.02 16.58
N LEU A 196 6.86 -1.06 17.32
CA LEU A 196 5.94 -2.20 17.48
C LEU A 196 4.50 -1.83 17.90
N PRO A 197 4.25 -0.85 18.80
CA PRO A 197 2.88 -0.45 19.12
C PRO A 197 2.10 0.08 17.91
N PHE A 198 2.77 0.75 16.99
CA PHE A 198 2.17 1.23 15.74
C PHE A 198 1.87 0.05 14.80
N ILE A 199 2.82 -0.87 14.62
CA ILE A 199 2.63 -2.08 13.80
C ILE A 199 1.45 -2.93 14.31
N ASN A 200 1.36 -3.13 15.62
CA ASN A 200 0.27 -3.88 16.24
C ASN A 200 -1.09 -3.22 16.00
N LYS A 201 -1.16 -1.88 16.13
CA LYS A 201 -2.40 -1.14 15.86
C LYS A 201 -2.83 -1.22 14.39
N MET A 202 -1.88 -1.17 13.47
CA MET A 202 -2.16 -1.37 12.04
C MET A 202 -2.65 -2.78 11.75
N TRP A 203 -2.05 -3.79 12.37
CA TRP A 203 -2.44 -5.18 12.18
C TRP A 203 -3.87 -5.46 12.68
N ASP A 204 -4.27 -4.84 13.80
CA ASP A 204 -5.65 -4.93 14.32
C ASP A 204 -6.65 -4.06 13.54
N GLY A 205 -6.19 -3.22 12.60
CA GLY A 205 -7.04 -2.29 11.86
C GLY A 205 -7.58 -1.13 12.70
N SER A 206 -6.99 -0.90 13.88
CA SER A 206 -7.40 0.17 14.80
C SER A 206 -6.97 1.55 14.31
N THR A 207 -7.74 2.58 14.66
CA THR A 207 -7.39 3.96 14.31
C THR A 207 -6.12 4.39 15.04
N PHE A 208 -5.11 4.80 14.26
CA PHE A 208 -3.89 5.42 14.77
C PHE A 208 -3.91 6.92 14.41
N SER A 209 -4.21 7.78 15.40
CA SER A 209 -4.18 9.23 15.18
C SER A 209 -2.74 9.71 15.04
N VAL A 210 -2.48 10.47 13.98
CA VAL A 210 -1.19 11.10 13.71
C VAL A 210 -1.41 12.59 13.55
N GLU A 211 -0.97 13.38 14.52
CA GLU A 211 -0.84 14.83 14.36
C GLU A 211 0.60 15.13 13.91
N ARG A 212 0.73 15.83 12.79
CA ARG A 212 2.03 16.34 12.32
C ARG A 212 2.02 17.86 12.44
N LYS A 213 3.14 18.42 12.93
CA LYS A 213 3.46 19.84 12.77
C LYS A 213 4.04 20.09 11.40
#